data_AF-A0A8J2MEV7-F1
#
_entry.id   AF-A0A8J2MEV7-F1
#
_cell.length_a   1.000
_cell.length_b   1.000
_cell.length_c   1.000
_cell.angle_alpha   90.00
_cell.angle_beta   90.00
_cell.angle_gamma   90.00
#
_symmetry.space_group_name_H-M   'P 1'
#
loop_
_entity.id
_entity.type
_entity.pdbx_description
1 polymer ?
#
loop_
_entity_poly.entity_id
_entity_poly.type
_entity_poly.pdbx_seq_one_letter_code
_entity_poly.pdbx_strand_id
1 'polypeptide(L)'
;MQSSEDVNPELSNLSVNSNKSKLTASATTSMERKGRILASTIIFGLVLAELGCLGVTIGAHRLWSHRAFKANLPLRILLVACQTLSGQDSVWMWDPVVMWQKKYIRKPVGVLAVLVMPTIVPWLCFNESFGNAFCVAACLKTAYVMNRVFLINSAAHMWGYRPYDKNLFPAENKFVSFA
;
A
#
# COMPACT_ATOMS: atom_id res chain seq x y z
N MET A 1 -35.55 21.72 -57.89
CA MET A 1 -34.21 22.28 -57.64
C MET A 1 -33.58 21.50 -56.51
N GLN A 2 -32.97 20.37 -56.85
CA GLN A 2 -32.14 19.60 -55.91
C GLN A 2 -30.71 19.96 -56.29
N SER A 3 -30.05 20.83 -55.51
CA SER A 3 -28.62 21.07 -55.70
C SER A 3 -27.90 19.80 -55.31
N SER A 4 -27.37 19.07 -56.29
CA SER A 4 -26.40 18.01 -56.04
C SER A 4 -25.19 18.67 -55.40
N GLU A 5 -25.06 18.53 -54.08
CA GLU A 5 -23.80 18.77 -53.40
C GLU A 5 -22.81 17.76 -53.96
N ASP A 6 -22.01 18.20 -54.94
CA ASP A 6 -20.86 17.48 -55.43
C ASP A 6 -19.83 17.46 -54.29
N VAL A 7 -20.03 16.56 -53.33
CA VAL A 7 -19.10 16.32 -52.22
C VAL A 7 -17.79 15.85 -52.83
N ASN A 8 -16.82 16.76 -52.89
CA ASN A 8 -15.49 16.49 -53.42
C ASN A 8 -14.91 15.24 -52.71
N PRO A 9 -14.70 14.12 -53.42
CA PRO A 9 -14.28 12.87 -52.83
C PRO A 9 -12.89 12.95 -52.17
N GLU A 10 -12.03 13.90 -52.56
CA GLU A 10 -10.75 14.11 -51.87
C GLU A 10 -10.94 14.72 -50.48
N LEU A 11 -11.86 15.68 -50.33
CA LEU A 11 -12.12 16.35 -49.05
C LEU A 11 -12.75 15.38 -48.03
N SER A 12 -13.62 14.49 -48.50
CA SER A 12 -14.22 13.44 -47.66
C SER A 12 -13.18 12.41 -47.21
N ASN A 13 -12.28 11.99 -48.11
CA ASN A 13 -11.18 11.08 -47.79
C ASN A 13 -10.15 11.68 -46.82
N LEU A 14 -9.85 12.98 -46.95
CA LEU A 14 -8.98 13.71 -46.02
C LEU A 14 -9.60 13.80 -44.62
N SER A 15 -10.89 14.09 -44.52
CA SER A 15 -11.64 14.10 -43.26
C SER A 15 -11.62 12.73 -42.57
N VAL A 16 -11.90 11.66 -43.33
CA VAL A 16 -11.88 10.28 -42.82
C VAL A 16 -10.49 9.87 -42.32
N ASN A 17 -9.43 10.21 -43.05
CA ASN A 17 -8.06 9.90 -42.65
C ASN A 17 -7.59 10.71 -41.43
N SER A 18 -7.97 11.99 -41.34
CA SER A 18 -7.75 12.83 -40.16
C SER A 18 -8.47 12.27 -38.92
N ASN A 19 -9.71 11.80 -39.08
CA ASN A 19 -10.46 11.22 -37.97
C ASN A 19 -9.85 9.89 -37.53
N LYS A 20 -9.41 9.04 -38.47
CA LYS A 20 -8.67 7.81 -38.15
C LYS A 20 -7.36 8.10 -37.42
N SER A 21 -6.58 9.10 -37.85
CA SER A 21 -5.30 9.44 -37.21
C SER A 21 -5.48 10.02 -35.79
N LYS A 22 -6.53 10.82 -35.57
CA LYS A 22 -6.90 11.30 -34.22
C LYS A 22 -7.38 10.16 -33.33
N LEU A 23 -8.15 9.22 -33.87
CA LEU A 23 -8.62 8.03 -33.14
C LEU A 23 -7.46 7.13 -32.75
N THR A 24 -6.50 6.89 -33.66
CA THR A 24 -5.30 6.08 -33.38
C THR A 24 -4.35 6.78 -32.40
N ALA A 25 -4.17 8.10 -32.48
CA ALA A 25 -3.40 8.87 -31.51
C ALA A 25 -4.05 8.87 -30.11
N SER A 26 -5.39 8.98 -30.03
CA SER A 26 -6.11 8.90 -28.75
C SER A 26 -6.11 7.48 -28.17
N ALA A 27 -6.16 6.45 -29.01
CA ALA A 27 -6.10 5.05 -28.58
C ALA A 27 -4.68 4.68 -28.10
N THR A 28 -3.64 5.14 -28.80
CA THR A 28 -2.24 4.91 -28.40
C THR A 28 -1.90 5.62 -27.10
N THR A 29 -2.30 6.88 -26.91
CA THR A 29 -2.11 7.60 -25.63
C THR A 29 -2.91 6.99 -24.46
N SER A 30 -4.07 6.39 -24.74
CA SER A 30 -4.85 5.64 -23.74
C SER A 30 -4.21 4.28 -23.40
N MET A 31 -3.66 3.57 -24.39
CA MET A 31 -2.91 2.33 -24.19
C MET A 31 -1.59 2.58 -23.45
N GLU A 32 -0.87 3.65 -23.78
CA GLU A 32 0.40 4.03 -23.16
C GLU A 32 0.22 4.45 -21.68
N ARG A 33 -0.97 4.96 -21.31
CA ARG A 33 -1.33 5.20 -19.90
C ARG A 33 -1.53 3.91 -19.09
N LYS A 34 -1.96 2.80 -19.69
CA LYS A 34 -2.23 1.54 -18.95
C LYS A 34 -0.98 0.85 -18.39
N GLY A 35 0.20 1.12 -18.93
CA GLY A 35 1.46 0.50 -18.47
C GLY A 35 2.30 1.35 -17.50
N ARG A 36 1.93 2.61 -17.26
CA ARG A 36 2.68 3.51 -16.37
C ARG A 36 2.08 3.49 -14.96
N ILE A 37 2.92 3.23 -13.97
CA ILE A 37 2.56 3.36 -12.55
C ILE A 37 2.66 4.84 -12.18
N LEU A 38 1.60 5.40 -11.61
CA LEU A 38 1.62 6.78 -11.13
C LEU A 38 2.51 6.88 -9.88
N ALA A 39 3.35 7.93 -9.83
CA ALA A 39 4.17 8.22 -8.66
C ALA A 39 3.32 8.45 -7.40
N SER A 40 2.11 9.01 -7.54
CA SER A 40 1.15 9.15 -6.44
C SER A 40 0.76 7.80 -5.82
N THR A 41 0.57 6.76 -6.64
CA THR A 41 0.28 5.39 -6.18
C THR A 41 1.44 4.81 -5.36
N ILE A 42 2.68 5.07 -5.80
CA ILE A 42 3.88 4.62 -5.08
C ILE A 42 4.01 5.34 -3.75
N ILE A 43 3.91 6.68 -3.74
CA ILE A 43 3.99 7.49 -2.52
C ILE A 43 2.89 7.08 -1.54
N PHE A 44 1.67 6.89 -2.03
CA PHE A 44 0.55 6.41 -1.21
C PHE A 44 0.83 5.04 -0.59
N GLY A 45 1.34 4.09 -1.38
CA GLY A 45 1.75 2.77 -0.90
C GLY A 45 2.81 2.84 0.20
N LEU A 46 3.83 3.69 0.03
CA LEU A 46 4.89 3.92 1.02
C LEU A 46 4.34 4.55 2.30
N VAL A 47 3.49 5.58 2.20
CA VAL A 47 2.87 6.20 3.39
C VAL A 47 2.03 5.19 4.17
N LEU A 48 1.24 4.37 3.48
CA LEU A 48 0.48 3.31 4.13
C LEU A 48 1.38 2.25 4.78
N ALA A 49 2.53 1.96 4.18
CA ALA A 49 3.50 1.05 4.76
C ALA A 49 4.07 1.58 6.07
N GLU A 50 4.50 2.85 6.10
CA GLU A 50 5.03 3.50 7.31
C GLU A 50 3.99 3.55 8.43
N LEU A 51 2.73 3.91 8.11
CA LEU A 51 1.64 3.87 9.08
C LEU A 51 1.43 2.46 9.64
N GLY A 52 1.54 1.43 8.80
CA GLY A 52 1.52 0.04 9.22
C GLY A 52 2.64 -0.31 10.20
N CYS A 53 3.87 0.08 9.88
CA CYS A 53 5.04 -0.12 10.72
C CYS A 53 4.95 0.62 12.06
N LEU A 54 4.39 1.83 12.10
CA LEU A 54 4.11 2.56 13.34
C LEU A 54 3.10 1.81 14.23
N GLY A 55 2.04 1.24 13.64
CA GLY A 55 1.07 0.41 14.37
C GLY A 55 1.72 -0.81 15.03
N VAL A 56 2.66 -1.47 14.34
CA VAL A 56 3.41 -2.62 14.86
C VAL A 56 4.41 -2.19 15.95
N THR A 57 5.21 -1.16 15.70
CA THR A 57 6.30 -0.76 16.61
C THR A 57 5.78 -0.04 17.85
N ILE A 58 4.87 0.93 17.69
CA ILE A 58 4.31 1.70 18.81
C ILE A 58 3.19 0.92 19.50
N GLY A 59 2.30 0.30 18.72
CA GLY A 59 1.17 -0.46 19.23
C GLY A 59 1.59 -1.85 19.70
N ALA A 60 1.74 -2.78 18.75
CA ALA A 60 1.95 -4.20 19.05
C ALA A 60 3.13 -4.43 20.00
N HIS A 61 4.28 -3.84 19.68
CA HIS A 61 5.52 -4.02 20.42
C HIS A 61 5.53 -3.17 21.70
N ARG A 62 5.54 -1.83 21.62
CA ARG A 62 5.78 -0.99 22.80
C ARG A 62 4.60 -0.91 23.76
N LEU A 63 3.37 -0.74 23.24
CA LEU A 63 2.18 -0.55 24.08
C LEU A 63 1.65 -1.88 24.63
N TRP A 64 1.36 -2.87 23.77
CA TRP A 64 0.70 -4.10 24.22
C TRP A 64 1.67 -5.16 24.73
N SER A 65 2.79 -5.42 24.05
CA SER A 65 3.75 -6.45 24.50
C SER A 65 4.59 -5.98 25.69
N HIS A 66 5.21 -4.79 25.59
CA HIS A 66 6.14 -4.31 26.62
C HIS A 66 5.54 -3.35 27.64
N ARG A 67 4.31 -2.85 27.43
CA ARG A 67 3.63 -1.91 28.34
C ARG A 67 4.50 -0.70 28.70
N ALA A 68 5.28 -0.20 27.74
CA ALA A 68 6.24 0.88 27.93
C ALA A 68 5.57 2.22 28.31
N PHE A 69 4.30 2.40 27.94
CA PHE A 69 3.50 3.58 28.28
C PHE A 69 2.01 3.22 28.35
N LYS A 70 1.19 4.14 28.87
CA LYS A 70 -0.27 4.02 28.91
C LYS A 70 -0.89 4.89 27.81
N ALA A 71 -1.82 4.34 27.05
CA ALA A 71 -2.53 5.04 25.97
C ALA A 71 -4.03 5.22 26.30
N ASN A 72 -4.59 6.36 25.92
CA ASN A 72 -6.03 6.62 25.95
C ASN A 72 -6.73 5.84 24.82
N LEU A 73 -8.04 5.63 24.97
CA LEU A 73 -8.87 4.91 23.99
C LEU A 73 -8.69 5.38 22.52
N PRO A 74 -8.70 6.68 22.17
CA PRO A 74 -8.54 7.10 20.76
C PRO A 74 -7.20 6.68 20.18
N LEU A 75 -6.12 6.77 20.96
CA LEU A 75 -4.80 6.33 20.53
C LEU A 75 -4.74 4.81 20.34
N ARG A 76 -5.39 4.03 21.21
CA ARG A 76 -5.48 2.57 21.03
C ARG A 76 -6.20 2.18 19.75
N ILE A 77 -7.33 2.84 19.45
CA ILE A 77 -8.09 2.61 18.22
C ILE A 77 -7.25 2.95 17.00
N LEU A 78 -6.57 4.10 17.01
CA LEU A 78 -5.69 4.53 15.93
C LEU A 78 -4.55 3.51 15.70
N LEU A 79 -3.88 3.07 16.77
CA LEU A 79 -2.79 2.11 16.68
C LEU A 79 -3.26 0.74 16.17
N VAL A 80 -4.45 0.28 16.58
CA VAL A 80 -5.07 -0.95 16.06
C VAL A 80 -5.44 -0.82 14.58
N ALA A 81 -5.96 0.34 14.15
CA ALA A 81 -6.26 0.59 12.74
C ALA A 81 -4.98 0.59 11.90
N CYS A 82 -3.94 1.30 12.34
CA CYS A 82 -2.61 1.29 11.74
C CYS A 82 -2.01 -0.13 11.70
N GLN A 83 -2.09 -0.89 12.78
CA GLN A 83 -1.62 -2.28 12.82
C GLN A 83 -2.41 -3.17 11.84
N THR A 84 -3.71 -2.95 11.67
CA THR A 84 -4.51 -3.73 10.72
C THR A 84 -4.03 -3.51 9.27
N LEU A 85 -3.53 -2.31 8.95
CA LEU A 85 -2.96 -2.01 7.62
C LEU A 85 -1.64 -2.74 7.32
N SER A 86 -0.94 -3.24 8.34
CA SER A 86 0.30 -4.02 8.15
C SER A 86 0.03 -5.46 7.71
N GLY A 87 -1.22 -5.92 7.79
CA GLY A 87 -1.60 -7.30 7.45
C GLY A 87 -1.06 -8.36 8.41
N GLN A 88 -0.60 -7.96 9.61
CA GLN A 88 -0.15 -8.88 10.65
C GLN A 88 -1.31 -9.33 11.54
N ASP A 89 -1.17 -10.50 12.17
CA ASP A 89 -2.16 -10.96 13.15
C ASP A 89 -2.16 -10.03 14.39
N SER A 90 -3.30 -10.03 15.08
CA SER A 90 -3.51 -9.27 16.31
C SER A 90 -2.64 -9.78 17.47
N VAL A 91 -2.23 -8.87 18.37
CA VAL A 91 -1.52 -9.24 19.61
C VAL A 91 -2.45 -10.02 20.53
N TRP A 92 -1.92 -11.04 21.20
CA TRP A 92 -2.69 -11.79 22.19
C TRP A 92 -2.71 -11.05 23.53
N MET A 93 -3.66 -10.14 23.71
CA MET A 93 -3.80 -9.33 24.91
C MET A 93 -5.27 -9.22 25.32
N TRP A 94 -5.51 -9.13 26.63
CA TRP A 94 -6.83 -8.94 27.23
C TRP A 94 -7.29 -7.47 27.15
N ASP A 95 -7.13 -6.82 25.99
CA ASP A 95 -7.64 -5.48 25.72
C ASP A 95 -8.87 -5.58 24.80
N PRO A 96 -10.02 -4.96 25.16
CA PRO A 96 -11.24 -5.05 24.36
C PRO A 96 -11.06 -4.63 22.89
N VAL A 97 -10.22 -3.62 22.61
CA VAL A 97 -9.99 -3.11 21.25
C VAL A 97 -9.21 -4.13 20.42
N VAL A 98 -8.20 -4.76 21.03
CA VAL A 98 -7.38 -5.80 20.37
C VAL A 98 -8.19 -7.08 20.16
N MET A 99 -9.04 -7.45 21.12
CA MET A 99 -9.93 -8.61 21.00
C MET A 99 -10.99 -8.41 19.91
N TRP A 100 -11.51 -7.20 19.76
CA TRP A 100 -12.36 -6.82 18.64
C TRP A 100 -11.61 -7.02 17.32
N GLN A 101 -10.41 -6.45 17.17
CA GLN A 101 -9.59 -6.60 15.97
C GLN A 101 -9.37 -8.07 15.60
N LYS A 102 -8.93 -8.88 16.58
CA LYS A 102 -8.68 -10.32 16.43
C LYS A 102 -9.88 -11.08 15.86
N LYS A 103 -11.10 -10.73 16.31
CA LYS A 103 -12.35 -11.37 15.87
C LYS A 103 -12.64 -11.15 14.39
N TYR A 104 -12.26 -10.00 13.83
CA TYR A 104 -12.54 -9.65 12.44
C TYR A 104 -11.36 -9.92 11.50
N ILE A 105 -10.11 -9.71 11.94
CA ILE A 105 -8.94 -9.83 11.08
C ILE A 105 -8.65 -11.26 10.61
N ARG A 106 -8.98 -12.26 11.43
CA ARG A 106 -8.83 -13.69 11.06
C ARG A 106 -9.91 -14.21 10.11
N LYS A 107 -10.98 -13.45 9.92
CA LYS A 107 -11.99 -13.81 8.93
C LYS A 107 -11.43 -13.51 7.54
N PRO A 108 -11.80 -14.29 6.50
CA PRO A 108 -11.39 -14.00 5.13
C PRO A 108 -11.73 -12.56 4.71
N VAL A 109 -12.84 -12.01 5.21
CA VAL A 109 -13.24 -10.62 5.01
C VAL A 109 -12.20 -9.62 5.53
N GLY A 110 -11.56 -9.90 6.68
CA GLY A 110 -10.52 -9.03 7.25
C GLY A 110 -9.25 -9.02 6.41
N VAL A 111 -8.81 -10.20 5.95
CA VAL A 111 -7.64 -10.33 5.05
C VAL A 111 -7.91 -9.65 3.71
N LEU A 112 -9.10 -9.85 3.15
CA LEU A 112 -9.51 -9.17 1.92
C LEU A 112 -9.59 -7.66 2.12
N ALA A 113 -10.07 -7.16 3.27
CA ALA A 113 -10.11 -5.73 3.54
C ALA A 113 -8.71 -5.09 3.51
N VAL A 114 -7.69 -5.76 4.04
CA VAL A 114 -6.30 -5.26 4.03
C VAL A 114 -5.71 -5.21 2.61
N LEU A 115 -6.16 -6.07 1.70
CA LEU A 115 -5.71 -6.07 0.30
C LEU A 115 -6.56 -5.15 -0.59
N VAL A 116 -7.87 -5.11 -0.38
CA VAL A 116 -8.84 -4.40 -1.22
C VAL A 116 -8.88 -2.92 -0.86
N MET A 117 -8.85 -2.55 0.43
CA MET A 117 -8.95 -1.16 0.85
C MET A 117 -7.79 -0.29 0.31
N PRO A 118 -6.51 -0.72 0.38
CA PRO A 118 -5.41 0.03 -0.22
C PRO A 118 -5.44 0.07 -1.75
N THR A 119 -6.15 -0.86 -2.39
CA THR A 119 -6.27 -0.95 -3.86
C THR A 119 -7.35 -0.01 -4.39
N ILE A 120 -8.45 0.15 -3.65
CA ILE A 120 -9.59 1.00 -4.07
C ILE A 120 -9.19 2.48 -4.10
N VAL A 121 -8.38 2.94 -3.14
CA VAL A 121 -8.04 4.37 -3.04
C VAL A 121 -7.28 4.86 -4.29
N PRO A 122 -6.18 4.23 -4.75
CA PRO A 122 -5.52 4.65 -5.99
C PRO A 122 -6.39 4.49 -7.24
N TRP A 123 -7.22 3.44 -7.26
CA TRP A 123 -8.13 3.20 -8.38
C TRP A 123 -9.15 4.32 -8.54
N LEU A 124 -9.79 4.76 -7.45
CA LEU A 124 -10.83 5.79 -7.49
C LEU A 124 -10.27 7.21 -7.46
N CYS A 125 -9.29 7.48 -6.60
CA CYS A 125 -8.82 8.84 -6.35
C CYS A 125 -7.73 9.29 -7.34
N PHE A 126 -6.87 8.37 -7.79
CA PHE A 126 -5.77 8.68 -8.71
C PHE A 126 -6.02 8.19 -10.13
N ASN A 127 -7.18 7.57 -10.38
CA ASN A 127 -7.57 6.98 -11.67
C ASN A 127 -6.50 5.99 -12.20
N GLU A 128 -5.88 5.26 -11.29
CA GLU A 128 -4.84 4.26 -11.55
C GLU A 128 -5.45 2.96 -12.10
N SER A 129 -4.69 2.21 -12.89
CA SER A 129 -5.12 0.87 -13.30
C SER A 129 -5.29 -0.04 -12.08
N PHE A 130 -6.39 -0.79 -12.02
CA PHE A 130 -6.67 -1.71 -10.90
C PHE A 130 -5.51 -2.68 -10.64
N GLY A 131 -4.90 -3.22 -11.70
CA GLY A 131 -3.75 -4.13 -11.58
C GLY A 131 -2.53 -3.47 -10.95
N ASN A 132 -2.22 -2.23 -11.34
CA ASN A 132 -1.10 -1.47 -10.78
C ASN A 132 -1.37 -1.11 -9.32
N ALA A 133 -2.58 -0.63 -9.02
CA ALA A 133 -3.01 -0.31 -7.67
C ALA A 133 -2.90 -1.52 -6.73
N PHE A 134 -3.31 -2.70 -7.19
CA PHE A 134 -3.21 -3.93 -6.42
C PHE A 134 -1.75 -4.36 -6.20
N CYS A 135 -0.95 -4.41 -7.27
CA CYS A 135 0.46 -4.81 -7.18
C CYS A 135 1.28 -3.88 -6.28
N VAL A 136 1.06 -2.57 -6.35
CA VAL A 136 1.84 -1.58 -5.59
C VAL A 136 1.26 -1.36 -4.19
N ALA A 137 0.01 -0.92 -4.09
CA ALA A 137 -0.57 -0.46 -2.83
C ALA A 137 -1.01 -1.61 -1.90
N ALA A 138 -1.23 -2.81 -2.43
CA ALA A 138 -1.54 -4.00 -1.64
C ALA A 138 -0.34 -4.96 -1.53
N CYS A 139 0.13 -5.54 -2.64
CA CYS A 139 1.16 -6.57 -2.61
C CYS A 139 2.54 -6.04 -2.19
N LEU A 140 3.09 -5.07 -2.91
CA LEU A 140 4.41 -4.51 -2.64
C LEU A 140 4.46 -3.84 -1.27
N LYS A 141 3.41 -3.09 -0.91
CA LYS A 141 3.21 -2.50 0.42
C LYS A 141 3.29 -3.56 1.53
N THR A 142 2.53 -4.64 1.42
CA THR A 142 2.50 -5.71 2.44
C THR A 142 3.83 -6.45 2.50
N ALA A 143 4.44 -6.73 1.34
CA ALA A 143 5.76 -7.36 1.27
C ALA A 143 6.82 -6.48 1.93
N TYR A 144 6.84 -5.18 1.66
CA TYR A 144 7.78 -4.24 2.26
C TYR A 144 7.66 -4.20 3.79
N VAL A 145 6.43 -4.05 4.31
CA VAL A 145 6.19 -4.03 5.77
C VAL A 145 6.63 -5.34 6.43
N MET A 146 6.32 -6.49 5.80
CA MET A 146 6.72 -7.79 6.35
C MET A 146 8.23 -7.98 6.36
N ASN A 147 8.92 -7.59 5.28
CA ASN A 147 10.38 -7.67 5.21
C ASN A 147 11.06 -6.77 6.25
N ARG A 148 10.56 -5.56 6.50
CA ARG A 148 11.08 -4.69 7.56
C ARG A 148 10.96 -5.32 8.95
N VAL A 149 9.79 -5.85 9.27
CA VAL A 149 9.55 -6.47 10.58
C VAL A 149 10.41 -7.73 10.76
N PHE A 150 10.56 -8.54 9.71
CA PHE A 150 11.44 -9.70 9.75
C PHE A 150 12.93 -9.35 9.76
N LEU A 151 13.32 -8.20 9.22
CA LEU A 151 14.70 -7.71 9.30
C LEU A 151 15.14 -7.48 10.75
N ILE A 152 14.23 -6.97 11.59
CA ILE A 152 14.48 -6.82 13.03
C ILE A 152 14.69 -8.19 13.68
N ASN A 153 13.86 -9.17 13.33
CA ASN A 153 13.96 -10.52 13.90
C ASN A 153 15.17 -11.34 13.39
N SER A 154 15.82 -10.90 12.31
CA SER A 154 16.95 -11.60 11.68
C SER A 154 18.24 -10.79 11.76
N ALA A 155 18.35 -9.72 10.98
CA ALA A 155 19.57 -8.93 10.88
C ALA A 155 19.98 -8.28 12.20
N ALA A 156 19.04 -7.81 13.03
CA ALA A 156 19.39 -7.24 14.34
C ALA A 156 19.87 -8.29 15.36
N HIS A 157 19.62 -9.58 15.14
CA HIS A 157 20.17 -10.65 15.96
C HIS A 157 21.48 -11.24 15.42
N MET A 158 21.80 -11.01 14.15
CA MET A 158 22.97 -11.57 13.47
C MET A 158 24.11 -10.56 13.28
N TRP A 159 23.78 -9.31 12.95
CA TRP A 159 24.77 -8.30 12.54
C TRP A 159 24.59 -6.99 13.32
N GLY A 160 25.62 -6.59 14.05
CA GLY A 160 25.65 -5.34 14.82
C GLY A 160 26.75 -5.35 15.88
N TYR A 161 26.82 -4.26 16.66
CA TYR A 161 27.72 -4.17 17.81
C TYR A 161 26.95 -4.39 19.13
N ARG A 162 27.62 -4.89 20.16
CA ARG A 162 27.00 -5.23 21.46
C ARG A 162 27.63 -4.40 22.59
N PRO A 163 27.12 -3.18 22.85
CA PRO A 163 27.73 -2.28 23.84
C PRO A 163 27.32 -2.62 25.29
N TYR A 164 26.14 -3.20 25.51
CA TYR A 164 25.59 -3.45 26.84
C TYR A 164 25.96 -4.84 27.40
N ASP A 165 25.70 -5.90 26.64
CA ASP A 165 26.02 -7.28 27.03
C ASP A 165 26.45 -8.09 25.80
N LYS A 166 27.63 -8.73 25.87
CA LYS A 166 28.22 -9.50 24.77
C LYS A 166 27.66 -10.93 24.67
N ASN A 167 27.02 -11.42 25.72
CA ASN A 167 26.48 -12.78 25.80
C ASN A 167 25.05 -12.88 25.24
N LEU A 168 24.39 -11.74 25.02
CA LEU A 168 23.06 -11.68 24.44
C LEU A 168 23.13 -11.66 22.91
N PHE A 169 22.19 -12.35 22.27
CA PHE A 169 22.08 -12.41 20.81
C PHE A 169 21.73 -11.05 20.13
N PRO A 170 20.81 -10.21 20.67
CA PRO A 170 20.48 -8.91 20.08
C PRO A 170 21.72 -8.02 19.90
N ALA A 171 21.84 -7.41 18.73
CA ALA A 171 22.93 -6.52 18.37
C ALA A 171 22.39 -5.19 17.83
N GLU A 172 23.09 -4.10 18.15
CA GLU A 172 22.75 -2.76 17.68
C GLU A 172 23.14 -2.60 16.21
N ASN A 173 22.18 -2.25 15.35
CA ASN A 173 22.40 -2.05 13.93
C ASN A 173 21.67 -0.80 13.42
N LYS A 174 22.44 0.25 13.09
CA LYS A 174 21.90 1.53 12.62
C LYS A 174 21.07 1.38 11.35
N PHE A 175 21.44 0.47 10.45
CA PHE A 175 20.70 0.25 9.20
C PHE A 175 19.30 -0.28 9.49
N VAL A 176 19.18 -1.25 10.39
CA VAL A 176 17.88 -1.84 10.78
C VAL A 176 17.02 -0.83 11.54
N SER A 177 17.62 0.13 12.25
CA SER A 177 16.87 1.20 12.94
C SER A 177 16.24 2.22 11.98
N PHE A 178 16.87 2.48 10.83
CA PHE A 178 16.34 3.39 9.82
C PHE A 178 15.46 2.71 8.77
N ALA A 179 15.68 1.40 8.55
CA ALA A 179 14.99 0.60 7.55
C ALA A 179 13.51 0.43 7.84
#